data_AF-A0A2P6VAG7-F1
#
_entry.id   AF-A0A2P6VAG7-F1
#
_cell.length_a   1.000
_cell.length_b   1.000
_cell.length_c   1.000
_cell.angle_alpha   90.00
_cell.angle_beta   90.00
_cell.angle_gamma   90.00
#
_symmetry.space_group_name_H-M   'P 1'
#
loop_
_entity.id
_entity.type
_entity.pdbx_description
1 polymer ?
#
loop_
_entity_poly.entity_id
_entity_poly.type
_entity_poly.pdbx_seq_one_letter_code
_entity_poly.pdbx_strand_id
1 'polypeptide(L)'
;MAPKASPAKASPAKKEKEEEKAASPAKASPAKASPASGKARAASPSKQTEKSPAKKAKASPEAAVAAAEGPAAHTRTKEGTLPAATAGKATANAAAVGGLPQMTITDVLLGDHRDTVALLKHFEDISASGDKLAMEKLTDAIAIVVRLHSQAEMEVLYPLMEKLVGSKEGEEARKHAAAEHARIERDLLKALEQRKTGSDELAATMKDVLDAFVAHLKEEEEELVPKMLNNMSDEEQIDLAQSFLAAKATAPLEPQPEAAEAMA
;
A
#
# COMPACT_ATOMS: atom_id res chain seq x y z
N MET A 1 24.94 6.14 77.05
CA MET A 1 24.82 4.71 76.71
C MET A 1 25.17 4.53 75.23
N ALA A 2 25.95 3.49 74.92
CA ALA A 2 26.74 3.31 73.70
C ALA A 2 25.94 3.11 72.39
N PRO A 3 26.62 3.09 71.23
CA PRO A 3 27.06 1.78 70.73
C PRO A 3 28.56 1.65 70.43
N LYS A 4 29.05 0.41 70.61
CA LYS A 4 30.44 -0.05 70.45
C LYS A 4 30.71 -0.58 69.03
N ALA A 5 31.99 -0.57 68.67
CA ALA A 5 32.58 -0.95 67.40
C ALA A 5 32.94 -2.45 67.26
N SER A 6 33.02 -2.90 65.99
CA SER A 6 34.00 -3.84 65.37
C SER A 6 34.01 -5.34 65.76
N PRO A 7 34.73 -6.25 65.03
CA PRO A 7 35.40 -6.19 63.70
C PRO A 7 35.24 -7.46 62.80
N ALA A 8 35.98 -7.44 61.68
CA ALA A 8 36.10 -8.36 60.53
C ALA A 8 36.72 -9.77 60.72
N LYS A 9 36.56 -10.63 59.68
CA LYS A 9 37.44 -11.69 59.09
C LYS A 9 36.55 -12.59 58.19
N ALA A 10 36.94 -13.33 57.15
CA ALA A 10 38.11 -13.50 56.27
C ALA A 10 37.67 -14.48 55.15
N SER A 11 38.34 -14.46 53.98
CA SER A 11 38.14 -15.37 52.83
C SER A 11 38.49 -16.86 53.12
N PRO A 12 38.12 -17.80 52.24
CA PRO A 12 39.14 -18.33 51.30
C PRO A 12 38.64 -18.70 49.88
N ALA A 13 39.62 -19.01 49.03
CA ALA A 13 39.57 -19.23 47.57
C ALA A 13 39.16 -20.64 47.09
N LYS A 14 38.74 -20.72 45.80
CA LYS A 14 38.83 -21.85 44.83
C LYS A 14 38.77 -21.21 43.43
N LYS A 15 39.77 -21.19 42.55
CA LYS A 15 40.68 -22.17 41.91
C LYS A 15 40.10 -22.83 40.63
N GLU A 16 40.67 -22.38 39.50
CA GLU A 16 40.90 -23.05 38.18
C GLU A 16 39.65 -23.44 37.36
N LYS A 17 39.61 -23.24 36.03
CA LYS A 17 40.61 -23.64 35.03
C LYS A 17 40.42 -22.88 33.69
N GLU A 18 41.50 -22.30 33.16
CA GLU A 18 41.69 -21.94 31.74
C GLU A 18 41.95 -23.19 30.90
N GLU A 19 41.53 -23.18 29.63
CA GLU A 19 42.17 -24.01 28.59
C GLU A 19 42.15 -23.24 27.26
N GLU A 20 43.34 -22.77 26.85
CA GLU A 20 43.65 -22.23 25.53
C GLU A 20 44.29 -23.33 24.67
N LYS A 21 44.02 -23.26 23.35
CA LYS A 21 44.96 -23.50 22.24
C LYS A 21 44.96 -24.86 21.55
N ALA A 22 44.66 -24.86 20.23
CA ALA A 22 45.64 -25.19 19.19
C ALA A 22 45.06 -25.06 17.76
N ALA A 23 45.88 -24.49 16.87
CA ALA A 23 45.69 -24.41 15.43
C ALA A 23 46.23 -25.66 14.69
N SER A 24 45.62 -25.96 13.53
CA SER A 24 46.07 -26.54 12.22
C SER A 24 47.49 -27.19 12.06
N PRO A 25 47.86 -27.99 11.01
CA PRO A 25 47.22 -28.19 9.67
C PRO A 25 47.35 -29.59 8.98
N ALA A 26 46.80 -29.67 7.75
CA ALA A 26 47.26 -30.41 6.53
C ALA A 26 47.27 -31.96 6.43
N LYS A 27 46.71 -32.47 5.31
CA LYS A 27 47.39 -33.37 4.35
C LYS A 27 46.64 -33.51 3.01
N ALA A 28 47.42 -33.73 1.95
CA ALA A 28 47.07 -33.62 0.53
C ALA A 28 47.13 -34.98 -0.21
N SER A 29 46.32 -35.10 -1.29
CA SER A 29 46.58 -35.75 -2.62
C SER A 29 46.90 -37.28 -2.69
N PRO A 30 46.79 -37.99 -3.86
CA PRO A 30 46.97 -37.51 -5.25
C PRO A 30 46.14 -38.11 -6.42
N ALA A 31 46.15 -37.35 -7.54
CA ALA A 31 46.36 -37.69 -8.97
C ALA A 31 45.60 -38.83 -9.71
N LYS A 32 45.04 -38.49 -10.90
CA LYS A 32 45.55 -38.97 -12.21
C LYS A 32 45.00 -38.17 -13.41
N ALA A 33 45.80 -38.11 -14.47
CA ALA A 33 45.70 -37.28 -15.66
C ALA A 33 45.12 -38.01 -16.89
N SER A 34 44.46 -37.23 -17.80
CA SER A 34 44.49 -37.16 -19.30
C SER A 34 44.74 -38.40 -20.20
N PRO A 35 44.62 -38.36 -21.56
CA PRO A 35 44.00 -37.40 -22.53
C PRO A 35 43.21 -38.08 -23.69
N ALA A 36 42.59 -37.30 -24.60
CA ALA A 36 42.61 -37.45 -26.08
C ALA A 36 41.54 -36.50 -26.71
N SER A 37 41.91 -35.39 -27.35
CA SER A 37 42.41 -35.24 -28.73
C SER A 37 41.34 -35.31 -29.82
N GLY A 38 41.06 -34.14 -30.42
CA GLY A 38 40.99 -33.98 -31.88
C GLY A 38 39.65 -34.21 -32.58
N LYS A 39 38.98 -33.13 -32.98
CA LYS A 39 38.96 -32.77 -34.41
C LYS A 39 38.57 -31.31 -34.63
N ALA A 40 39.32 -30.70 -35.53
CA ALA A 40 39.22 -29.32 -35.94
C ALA A 40 38.21 -29.15 -37.08
N ARG A 41 37.56 -27.97 -37.07
CA ARG A 41 37.50 -26.99 -38.18
C ARG A 41 36.64 -27.29 -39.41
N ALA A 42 35.64 -26.42 -39.63
CA ALA A 42 35.45 -25.53 -40.79
C ALA A 42 34.07 -24.84 -40.67
N ALA A 43 34.02 -23.50 -40.58
CA ALA A 43 33.62 -22.56 -41.65
C ALA A 43 32.13 -22.72 -42.06
N SER A 44 31.24 -21.73 -42.02
CA SER A 44 31.39 -20.31 -42.38
C SER A 44 30.25 -19.45 -41.76
N PRO A 45 30.41 -18.12 -41.74
CA PRO A 45 29.47 -17.16 -41.19
C PRO A 45 28.48 -16.64 -42.26
N SER A 46 27.37 -16.06 -41.82
CA SER A 46 26.61 -15.11 -42.64
C SER A 46 26.14 -13.96 -41.77
N LYS A 47 26.95 -12.89 -41.77
CA LYS A 47 26.50 -11.52 -41.53
C LYS A 47 25.85 -11.04 -42.82
N GLN A 48 24.60 -10.59 -42.76
CA GLN A 48 24.11 -9.59 -43.70
C GLN A 48 23.96 -8.27 -42.97
N THR A 49 24.84 -7.37 -43.38
CA THR A 49 24.72 -5.92 -43.27
C THR A 49 23.71 -5.44 -44.30
N GLU A 50 22.78 -4.57 -43.92
CA GLU A 50 22.33 -3.49 -44.81
C GLU A 50 22.19 -2.19 -44.03
N LYS A 51 22.43 -1.11 -44.77
CA LYS A 51 22.89 0.19 -44.30
C LYS A 51 21.98 1.24 -44.93
N SER A 52 21.17 1.93 -44.10
CA SER A 52 20.69 3.33 -44.30
C SER A 52 19.79 3.64 -45.53
N PRO A 53 19.10 4.81 -45.64
CA PRO A 53 19.35 6.06 -44.93
C PRO A 53 18.14 6.82 -44.33
N ALA A 54 18.51 7.83 -43.55
CA ALA A 54 17.70 8.86 -42.95
C ALA A 54 16.83 9.68 -43.93
N LYS A 55 15.71 10.19 -43.43
CA LYS A 55 15.03 11.36 -43.98
C LYS A 55 14.82 12.42 -42.89
N LYS A 56 15.22 13.64 -43.23
CA LYS A 56 15.17 14.89 -42.44
C LYS A 56 13.76 15.50 -42.43
N ALA A 57 13.44 16.10 -41.28
CA ALA A 57 12.79 17.40 -41.05
C ALA A 57 11.38 17.69 -41.60
N LYS A 58 10.46 18.09 -40.69
CA LYS A 58 9.97 19.48 -40.62
C LYS A 58 9.28 19.79 -39.27
N ALA A 59 9.53 20.98 -38.75
CA ALA A 59 8.93 21.57 -37.55
C ALA A 59 7.66 22.38 -37.88
N SER A 60 6.71 22.38 -36.91
CA SER A 60 5.81 23.44 -36.38
C SER A 60 5.09 24.47 -37.30
N PRO A 61 4.00 25.18 -36.87
CA PRO A 61 3.65 25.51 -35.47
C PRO A 61 2.15 25.50 -35.06
N GLU A 62 1.98 25.85 -33.79
CA GLU A 62 0.80 26.23 -32.99
C GLU A 62 -0.26 27.11 -33.67
N ALA A 63 -1.50 26.96 -33.21
CA ALA A 63 -2.52 28.01 -33.13
C ALA A 63 -3.36 27.71 -31.87
N ALA A 64 -3.24 28.50 -30.80
CA ALA A 64 -3.91 29.77 -30.55
C ALA A 64 -5.02 29.57 -29.49
N VAL A 65 -4.67 29.99 -28.27
CA VAL A 65 -5.55 30.20 -27.13
C VAL A 65 -6.45 31.41 -27.43
N ALA A 66 -7.75 31.27 -27.25
CA ALA A 66 -8.68 32.41 -27.23
C ALA A 66 -9.35 32.47 -25.86
N ALA A 67 -9.01 33.53 -25.14
CA ALA A 67 -9.65 33.98 -23.91
C ALA A 67 -11.07 34.50 -24.21
N ALA A 68 -11.99 34.26 -23.28
CA ALA A 68 -13.18 35.08 -23.11
C ALA A 68 -13.35 35.37 -21.62
N GLU A 69 -13.05 36.61 -21.25
CA GLU A 69 -13.41 37.22 -19.98
C GLU A 69 -14.94 37.40 -19.88
N GLY A 70 -15.45 37.46 -18.64
CA GLY A 70 -16.87 37.46 -18.28
C GLY A 70 -17.67 38.71 -18.69
N PRO A 71 -18.84 38.94 -18.07
CA PRO A 71 -18.77 39.76 -16.85
C PRO A 71 -19.83 39.49 -15.76
N ALA A 72 -19.54 40.11 -14.62
CA ALA A 72 -20.47 40.76 -13.68
C ALA A 72 -21.27 39.90 -12.69
N ALA A 73 -20.64 39.76 -11.51
CA ALA A 73 -21.19 40.08 -10.19
C ALA A 73 -22.60 40.67 -10.14
N HIS A 74 -23.48 40.02 -9.36
CA HIS A 74 -24.59 40.68 -8.67
C HIS A 74 -24.47 40.44 -7.17
N THR A 75 -24.44 41.56 -6.46
CA THR A 75 -24.38 41.70 -5.01
C THR A 75 -25.71 41.36 -4.34
N ARG A 76 -25.63 41.01 -3.04
CA ARG A 76 -26.43 41.56 -1.92
C ARG A 76 -27.30 40.55 -1.11
N THR A 77 -26.70 40.17 0.04
CA THR A 77 -27.20 40.16 1.44
C THR A 77 -28.26 39.17 1.97
N LYS A 78 -27.84 38.57 3.10
CA LYS A 78 -28.47 38.43 4.43
C LYS A 78 -29.56 37.38 4.70
N GLU A 79 -29.16 36.47 5.59
CA GLU A 79 -29.80 36.05 6.86
C GLU A 79 -31.31 35.80 6.87
N GLY A 80 -31.66 34.54 7.15
CA GLY A 80 -32.97 34.12 7.63
C GLY A 80 -32.87 32.76 8.32
N THR A 81 -33.26 32.71 9.58
CA THR A 81 -33.01 31.67 10.58
C THR A 81 -34.29 30.84 10.83
N LEU A 82 -34.13 29.50 10.89
CA LEU A 82 -34.95 28.44 11.56
C LEU A 82 -36.34 28.09 10.99
N PRO A 83 -36.94 26.88 11.26
CA PRO A 83 -36.63 25.95 12.37
C PRO A 83 -36.56 24.44 12.05
N ALA A 84 -36.18 23.69 13.10
CA ALA A 84 -36.23 22.24 13.23
C ALA A 84 -37.65 21.66 13.11
N ALA A 85 -37.77 20.47 12.54
CA ALA A 85 -38.95 19.62 12.63
C ALA A 85 -38.55 18.17 12.92
N THR A 86 -39.30 17.60 13.84
CA THR A 86 -39.11 16.35 14.57
C THR A 86 -39.44 15.09 13.77
N ALA A 87 -38.92 13.96 14.28
CA ALA A 87 -39.08 12.60 13.81
C ALA A 87 -40.53 12.17 13.50
N GLY A 88 -40.68 11.49 12.36
CA GLY A 88 -41.82 10.64 12.02
C GLY A 88 -41.32 9.41 11.28
N LYS A 89 -41.42 8.24 11.92
CA LYS A 89 -41.11 6.93 11.33
C LYS A 89 -42.14 6.63 10.24
N ALA A 90 -41.71 6.65 8.98
CA ALA A 90 -42.51 6.18 7.85
C ALA A 90 -41.92 4.87 7.34
N THR A 91 -42.60 3.76 7.66
CA THR A 91 -42.45 2.49 6.94
C THR A 91 -43.07 2.66 5.56
N ALA A 92 -42.25 2.79 4.53
CA ALA A 92 -42.69 2.71 3.15
C ALA A 92 -41.95 1.56 2.47
N ASN A 93 -42.66 0.45 2.31
CA ASN A 93 -42.26 -0.65 1.44
C ASN A 93 -42.38 -0.15 -0.01
N ALA A 94 -41.26 0.31 -0.58
CA ALA A 94 -41.20 0.78 -1.96
C ALA A 94 -40.61 -0.32 -2.84
N ALA A 95 -41.48 -1.20 -3.34
CA ALA A 95 -41.11 -2.10 -4.41
C ALA A 95 -40.94 -1.32 -5.73
N ALA A 96 -39.74 -1.44 -6.30
CA ALA A 96 -39.37 -1.31 -7.71
C ALA A 96 -39.79 -0.02 -8.45
N VAL A 97 -39.01 1.05 -8.24
CA VAL A 97 -38.70 2.00 -9.33
C VAL A 97 -37.38 1.56 -9.92
N GLY A 98 -37.33 1.36 -11.24
CA GLY A 98 -36.11 1.02 -11.98
C GLY A 98 -35.08 2.15 -11.87
N GLY A 99 -34.31 2.16 -10.79
CA GLY A 99 -33.06 2.88 -10.64
C GLY A 99 -31.90 2.02 -11.14
N LEU A 100 -30.77 2.67 -11.41
CA LEU A 100 -29.51 1.94 -11.58
C LEU A 100 -29.27 1.07 -10.33
N PRO A 101 -28.69 -0.13 -10.48
CA PRO A 101 -28.36 -0.97 -9.33
C PRO A 101 -27.48 -0.18 -8.36
N GLN A 102 -27.85 -0.20 -7.08
CA GLN A 102 -27.08 0.45 -6.03
C GLN A 102 -25.82 -0.37 -5.76
N MET A 103 -24.70 0.31 -5.54
CA MET A 103 -23.43 -0.36 -5.22
C MET A 103 -23.47 -0.89 -3.78
N THR A 104 -23.04 -2.13 -3.60
CA THR A 104 -22.80 -2.75 -2.30
C THR A 104 -21.40 -2.42 -1.79
N ILE A 105 -21.12 -2.69 -0.51
CA ILE A 105 -19.78 -2.53 0.05
C ILE A 105 -18.76 -3.35 -0.75
N THR A 106 -19.13 -4.55 -1.20
CA THR A 106 -18.27 -5.43 -2.00
C THR A 106 -17.91 -4.81 -3.34
N ASP A 107 -18.87 -4.15 -4.01
CA ASP A 107 -18.61 -3.47 -5.29
C ASP A 107 -17.60 -2.34 -5.13
N VAL A 108 -17.72 -1.55 -4.06
CA VAL A 108 -16.83 -0.42 -3.78
C VAL A 108 -15.45 -0.90 -3.35
N LEU A 109 -15.40 -1.82 -2.39
CA LEU A 109 -14.16 -2.32 -1.79
C LEU A 109 -13.30 -3.07 -2.82
N LEU A 110 -13.87 -4.07 -3.49
CA LEU A 110 -13.14 -4.83 -4.51
C LEU A 110 -12.82 -3.98 -5.74
N GLY A 111 -13.62 -2.94 -6.00
CA GLY A 111 -13.31 -1.91 -6.99
C GLY A 111 -12.01 -1.18 -6.65
N ASP A 112 -11.91 -0.66 -5.43
CA ASP A 112 -10.68 -0.01 -4.93
C ASP A 112 -9.47 -0.92 -4.98
N HIS A 113 -9.63 -2.18 -4.57
CA HIS A 113 -8.56 -3.19 -4.59
C HIS A 113 -8.00 -3.38 -5.99
N ARG A 114 -8.89 -3.68 -6.95
CA ARG A 114 -8.53 -3.91 -8.35
C ARG A 114 -7.85 -2.69 -8.95
N ASP A 115 -8.40 -1.50 -8.71
CA ASP A 115 -7.92 -0.27 -9.32
C ASP A 115 -6.56 0.14 -8.73
N THR A 116 -6.36 -0.06 -7.42
CA THR A 116 -5.07 0.19 -6.74
C THR A 116 -4.00 -0.79 -7.21
N VAL A 117 -4.32 -2.09 -7.31
CA VAL A 117 -3.40 -3.10 -7.87
C VAL A 117 -3.05 -2.77 -9.34
N ALA A 118 -4.01 -2.28 -10.12
CA ALA A 118 -3.76 -1.88 -11.50
C ALA A 118 -2.80 -0.68 -11.58
N LEU A 119 -2.94 0.32 -10.70
CA LEU A 119 -2.02 1.45 -10.62
C LEU A 119 -0.61 1.01 -10.23
N LEU A 120 -0.47 0.13 -9.24
CA LEU A 120 0.81 -0.40 -8.79
C LEU A 120 1.52 -1.21 -9.89
N LYS A 121 0.80 -2.08 -10.60
CA LYS A 121 1.34 -2.82 -11.75
C LYS A 121 1.72 -1.89 -12.90
N HIS A 122 0.91 -0.86 -13.17
CA HIS A 122 1.24 0.12 -14.18
C HIS A 122 2.50 0.91 -13.83
N PHE A 123 2.71 1.19 -12.54
CA PHE A 123 3.97 1.76 -12.04
C PHE A 123 5.15 0.82 -12.34
N GLU A 124 5.04 -0.48 -12.04
CA GLU A 124 6.11 -1.46 -12.35
C GLU A 124 6.46 -1.45 -13.85
N ASP A 125 5.46 -1.49 -14.73
CA ASP A 125 5.66 -1.46 -16.18
C ASP A 125 6.37 -0.19 -16.65
N ILE A 126 5.95 0.97 -16.13
CA ILE A 126 6.55 2.26 -16.48
C ILE A 126 7.97 2.38 -15.94
N SER A 127 8.24 1.85 -14.75
CA SER A 127 9.57 1.89 -14.15
C SER A 127 10.63 1.26 -15.06
N ALA A 128 10.26 0.20 -15.80
CA ALA A 128 11.12 -0.44 -16.80
C ALA A 128 11.41 0.46 -18.02
N SER A 129 10.52 1.41 -18.33
CA SER A 129 10.69 2.38 -19.42
C SER A 129 11.48 3.64 -19.03
N GLY A 130 11.59 3.91 -17.73
CA GLY A 130 12.31 5.07 -17.18
C GLY A 130 11.59 6.42 -17.32
N ASP A 131 10.28 6.44 -17.57
CA ASP A 131 9.49 7.68 -17.59
C ASP A 131 9.29 8.24 -16.18
N LYS A 132 10.21 9.10 -15.76
CA LYS A 132 10.24 9.70 -14.42
C LYS A 132 8.99 10.51 -14.08
N LEU A 133 8.43 11.23 -15.05
CA LEU A 133 7.24 12.06 -14.81
C LEU A 133 6.00 11.19 -14.58
N ALA A 134 5.89 10.10 -15.33
CA ALA A 134 4.83 9.13 -15.13
C ALA A 134 4.98 8.40 -13.79
N MET A 135 6.21 8.00 -13.41
CA MET A 135 6.51 7.42 -12.09
C MET A 135 6.11 8.37 -10.96
N GLU A 136 6.52 9.64 -11.02
CA GLU A 136 6.18 10.65 -10.01
C GLU A 136 4.67 10.79 -9.82
N LYS A 137 3.92 10.94 -10.92
CA LYS A 137 2.46 11.09 -10.87
C LYS A 137 1.75 9.84 -10.36
N LEU A 138 2.24 8.66 -10.72
CA LEU A 138 1.68 7.40 -10.24
C LEU A 138 1.95 7.22 -8.75
N THR A 139 3.15 7.54 -8.26
CA THR A 139 3.43 7.52 -6.82
C THR A 139 2.48 8.45 -6.06
N ASP A 140 2.24 9.66 -6.54
CA ASP A 140 1.26 10.59 -5.93
C ASP A 140 -0.16 9.98 -5.92
N ALA A 141 -0.61 9.44 -7.05
CA ALA A 141 -1.94 8.85 -7.17
C ALA A 141 -2.12 7.63 -6.26
N ILE A 142 -1.13 6.73 -6.22
CA ILE A 142 -1.15 5.51 -5.40
C ILE A 142 -1.19 5.87 -3.92
N ALA A 143 -0.38 6.84 -3.48
CA ALA A 143 -0.38 7.29 -2.09
C ALA A 143 -1.75 7.82 -1.65
N ILE A 144 -2.42 8.58 -2.52
CA ILE A 144 -3.77 9.10 -2.25
C ILE A 144 -4.77 7.95 -2.17
N VAL A 145 -4.87 7.09 -3.20
CA VAL A 145 -5.93 6.07 -3.23
C VAL A 145 -5.81 5.06 -2.10
N VAL A 146 -4.57 4.65 -1.74
CA VAL A 146 -4.32 3.77 -0.60
C VAL A 146 -4.77 4.44 0.69
N ARG A 147 -4.43 5.73 0.88
CA ARG A 147 -4.80 6.44 2.11
C ARG A 147 -6.30 6.62 2.27
N LEU A 148 -7.00 6.97 1.19
CA LEU A 148 -8.45 7.12 1.23
C LEU A 148 -9.12 5.79 1.60
N HIS A 149 -8.62 4.71 1.03
CA HIS A 149 -9.11 3.35 1.25
C HIS A 149 -8.88 2.89 2.70
N SER A 150 -7.63 2.90 3.17
CA SER A 150 -7.28 2.47 4.54
C SER A 150 -8.05 3.26 5.60
N GLN A 151 -8.20 4.57 5.42
CA GLN A 151 -8.97 5.40 6.35
C GLN A 151 -10.44 4.96 6.41
N ALA A 152 -11.07 4.71 5.26
CA ALA A 152 -12.47 4.31 5.21
C ALA A 152 -12.70 2.92 5.81
N GLU A 153 -11.76 1.99 5.64
CA GLU A 153 -11.80 0.68 6.27
C GLU A 153 -11.73 0.80 7.79
N MET A 154 -10.77 1.58 8.30
CA MET A 154 -10.57 1.73 9.73
C MET A 154 -11.70 2.51 10.43
N GLU A 155 -12.30 3.49 9.77
CA GLU A 155 -13.41 4.26 10.33
C GLU A 155 -14.75 3.54 10.26
N VAL A 156 -14.97 2.71 9.23
CA VAL A 156 -16.31 2.21 8.90
C VAL A 156 -16.38 0.69 8.84
N LEU A 157 -15.48 0.05 8.09
CA LEU A 157 -15.53 -1.39 7.82
C LEU A 157 -15.17 -2.22 9.05
N TYR A 158 -13.98 -2.02 9.61
CA TYR A 158 -13.48 -2.79 10.75
C TYR A 158 -14.32 -2.64 12.02
N PRO A 159 -14.81 -1.44 12.39
CA PRO A 159 -15.71 -1.29 13.53
C PRO A 159 -17.05 -2.02 13.38
N LEU A 160 -17.53 -2.21 12.16
CA LEU A 160 -18.72 -3.02 11.90
C LEU A 160 -18.38 -4.50 11.90
N MET A 161 -17.27 -4.89 11.28
CA MET A 161 -16.78 -6.26 11.27
C MET A 161 -16.65 -6.81 12.70
N GLU A 162 -16.06 -6.04 13.63
CA GLU A 162 -15.93 -6.40 15.04
C GLU A 162 -17.27 -6.74 15.71
N LYS A 163 -18.34 -6.05 15.33
CA LYS A 163 -19.69 -6.31 15.83
C LYS A 163 -20.31 -7.57 15.25
N LEU A 164 -19.97 -7.90 13.99
CA LEU A 164 -20.59 -8.99 13.24
C LEU A 164 -19.88 -10.34 13.39
N VAL A 165 -18.54 -10.36 13.38
CA VAL A 165 -17.75 -11.61 13.46
C VAL A 165 -17.41 -12.02 14.90
N GLY A 166 -17.66 -11.13 15.87
CA GLY A 166 -17.42 -11.33 17.29
C GLY A 166 -16.23 -10.53 17.79
N SER A 167 -16.37 -9.95 18.99
CA SER A 167 -15.48 -8.89 19.47
C SER A 167 -14.01 -9.27 19.49
N LYS A 168 -13.67 -10.50 19.91
CA LYS A 168 -12.27 -10.92 19.97
C LYS A 168 -11.65 -11.14 18.59
N GLU A 169 -12.36 -11.80 17.67
CA GLU A 169 -11.83 -12.07 16.33
C GLU A 169 -11.71 -10.76 15.53
N GLY A 170 -12.75 -9.92 15.58
CA GLY A 170 -12.71 -8.65 14.87
C GLY A 170 -11.78 -7.61 15.48
N GLU A 171 -11.56 -7.59 16.80
CA GLU A 171 -10.55 -6.74 17.43
C GLU A 171 -9.14 -7.11 16.95
N GLU A 172 -8.83 -8.42 16.85
CA GLU A 172 -7.52 -8.87 16.36
C GLU A 172 -7.37 -8.59 14.85
N ALA A 173 -8.42 -8.78 14.05
CA ALA A 173 -8.42 -8.41 12.64
C ALA A 173 -8.18 -6.90 12.45
N ARG A 174 -8.88 -6.04 13.22
CA ARG A 174 -8.70 -4.59 13.18
C ARG A 174 -7.28 -4.17 13.55
N LYS A 175 -6.71 -4.75 14.62
CA LYS A 175 -5.31 -4.48 15.00
C LYS A 175 -4.32 -4.92 13.93
N HIS A 176 -4.57 -6.06 13.31
CA HIS A 176 -3.71 -6.58 12.25
C HIS A 176 -3.73 -5.63 11.04
N ALA A 177 -4.92 -5.30 10.54
CA ALA A 177 -5.10 -4.38 9.42
C ALA A 177 -4.51 -2.99 9.69
N ALA A 178 -4.71 -2.44 10.89
CA ALA A 178 -4.11 -1.17 11.29
C ALA A 178 -2.58 -1.18 11.17
N ALA A 179 -1.93 -2.27 11.58
CA ALA A 179 -0.48 -2.43 11.48
C ALA A 179 -0.01 -2.60 10.02
N GLU A 180 -0.78 -3.32 9.19
CA GLU A 180 -0.49 -3.47 7.77
C GLU A 180 -0.64 -2.14 7.02
N HIS A 181 -1.76 -1.43 7.22
CA HIS A 181 -1.99 -0.09 6.67
C HIS A 181 -0.87 0.87 7.06
N ALA A 182 -0.49 0.91 8.34
CA ALA A 182 0.60 1.78 8.79
C ALA A 182 1.95 1.41 8.15
N ARG A 183 2.22 0.12 7.92
CA ARG A 183 3.41 -0.31 7.17
C ARG A 183 3.38 0.19 5.72
N ILE A 184 2.27 -0.04 5.02
CA ILE A 184 2.09 0.35 3.62
C ILE A 184 2.19 1.88 3.48
N GLU A 185 1.51 2.63 4.34
CA GLU A 185 1.54 4.09 4.35
C GLU A 185 2.95 4.65 4.63
N ARG A 186 3.73 4.00 5.51
CA ARG A 186 5.12 4.38 5.77
C ARG A 186 6.02 4.17 4.55
N ASP A 187 5.84 3.06 3.83
CA ASP A 187 6.57 2.79 2.60
C ASP A 187 6.15 3.78 1.48
N LEU A 188 4.89 4.20 1.46
CA LEU A 188 4.39 5.26 0.56
C LEU A 188 4.98 6.63 0.88
N LEU A 189 5.15 7.00 2.16
CA LEU A 189 5.86 8.24 2.53
C LEU A 189 7.29 8.23 1.99
N LYS A 190 7.99 7.10 2.13
CA LYS A 190 9.34 6.93 1.58
C LYS A 190 9.34 7.03 0.05
N ALA A 191 8.37 6.40 -0.62
CA ALA A 191 8.23 6.49 -2.07
C ALA A 191 7.97 7.94 -2.52
N LEU A 192 7.12 8.68 -1.80
CA LEU A 192 6.87 10.10 -2.06
C LEU A 192 8.17 10.93 -1.97
N GLU A 193 9.05 10.66 -1.01
CA GLU A 193 10.35 11.35 -0.93
C GLU A 193 11.26 11.03 -2.13
N GLN A 194 11.26 9.79 -2.59
CA GLN A 194 12.12 9.31 -3.68
C GLN A 194 11.62 9.72 -5.07
N ARG A 195 10.32 9.97 -5.24
CA ARG A 195 9.63 10.01 -6.54
C ARG A 195 10.23 10.95 -7.58
N LYS A 196 10.75 12.11 -7.14
CA LYS A 196 11.34 13.13 -8.02
C LYS A 196 12.57 12.66 -8.77
N THR A 197 13.26 11.64 -8.26
CA THR A 197 14.48 11.12 -8.87
C THR A 197 14.21 10.02 -9.88
N GLY A 198 13.05 9.35 -9.78
CA GLY A 198 12.71 8.16 -10.56
C GLY A 198 13.79 7.08 -10.47
N SER A 199 14.30 6.82 -9.26
CA SER A 199 15.42 5.91 -9.00
C SER A 199 15.00 4.44 -8.95
N ASP A 200 15.98 3.54 -9.08
CA ASP A 200 15.78 2.11 -8.80
C ASP A 200 15.30 1.86 -7.36
N GLU A 201 15.64 2.77 -6.44
CA GLU A 201 15.18 2.72 -5.05
C GLU A 201 13.67 3.01 -4.93
N LEU A 202 13.13 3.93 -5.75
CA LEU A 202 11.69 4.14 -5.85
C LEU A 202 11.01 2.88 -6.38
N ALA A 203 11.57 2.27 -7.44
CA ALA A 203 11.02 1.05 -8.01
C ALA A 203 10.99 -0.11 -6.99
N ALA A 204 12.06 -0.29 -6.22
CA ALA A 204 12.10 -1.27 -5.15
C ALA A 204 11.06 -0.98 -4.04
N THR A 205 10.94 0.27 -3.60
CA THR A 205 9.98 0.66 -2.56
C THR A 205 8.53 0.46 -3.03
N MET A 206 8.21 0.83 -4.26
CA MET A 206 6.87 0.62 -4.83
C MET A 206 6.54 -0.86 -5.05
N LYS A 207 7.56 -1.70 -5.31
CA LYS A 207 7.38 -3.14 -5.33
C LYS A 207 7.04 -3.70 -3.93
N ASP A 208 7.73 -3.24 -2.89
CA ASP A 208 7.44 -3.64 -1.51
C ASP A 208 6.00 -3.23 -1.10
N VAL A 209 5.55 -2.05 -1.53
CA VAL A 209 4.16 -1.58 -1.36
C VAL A 209 3.18 -2.53 -2.07
N LEU A 210 3.44 -2.92 -3.32
CA LEU A 210 2.58 -3.84 -4.05
C LEU A 210 2.48 -5.20 -3.35
N ASP A 211 3.62 -5.77 -2.96
CA ASP A 211 3.66 -7.09 -2.32
C ASP A 211 2.93 -7.06 -0.96
N ALA A 212 3.09 -5.98 -0.18
CA ALA A 212 2.37 -5.80 1.08
C ALA A 212 0.86 -5.58 0.86
N PHE A 213 0.47 -4.75 -0.10
CA PHE A 213 -0.93 -4.49 -0.40
C PHE A 213 -1.63 -5.77 -0.87
N VAL A 214 -1.05 -6.54 -1.78
CA VAL A 214 -1.63 -7.82 -2.24
C VAL A 214 -1.78 -8.84 -1.11
N ALA A 215 -0.86 -8.87 -0.14
CA ALA A 215 -0.98 -9.73 1.03
C ALA A 215 -2.19 -9.33 1.89
N HIS A 216 -2.32 -8.03 2.17
CA HIS A 216 -3.44 -7.46 2.91
C HIS A 216 -4.79 -7.77 2.23
N LEU A 217 -4.91 -7.50 0.92
CA LEU A 217 -6.12 -7.79 0.15
C LEU A 217 -6.52 -9.27 0.24
N LYS A 218 -5.54 -10.17 0.22
CA LYS A 218 -5.82 -11.61 0.24
C LYS A 218 -6.54 -12.02 1.52
N GLU A 219 -6.09 -11.54 2.68
CA GLU A 219 -6.74 -11.84 3.96
C GLU A 219 -8.17 -11.28 3.98
N GLU A 220 -8.35 -10.06 3.51
CA GLU A 220 -9.67 -9.42 3.47
C GLU A 220 -10.64 -10.15 2.55
N GLU A 221 -10.23 -10.36 1.29
CA GLU A 221 -11.09 -10.93 0.24
C GLU A 221 -11.39 -12.42 0.47
N GLU A 222 -10.44 -13.20 0.99
CA GLU A 222 -10.61 -14.65 1.18
C GLU A 222 -11.22 -15.00 2.54
N GLU A 223 -11.00 -14.18 3.58
CA GLU A 223 -11.40 -14.54 4.94
C GLU A 223 -12.35 -13.53 5.59
N LEU A 224 -11.96 -12.26 5.71
CA LEU A 224 -12.65 -11.31 6.59
C LEU A 224 -13.96 -10.81 5.99
N VAL A 225 -13.93 -10.35 4.74
CA VAL A 225 -15.11 -9.81 4.05
C VAL A 225 -16.20 -10.89 3.90
N PRO A 226 -15.90 -12.13 3.43
CA PRO A 226 -16.93 -13.18 3.36
C PRO A 226 -17.59 -13.49 4.72
N LYS A 227 -16.81 -13.52 5.82
CA LYS A 227 -17.34 -13.76 7.18
C LYS A 227 -18.29 -12.64 7.61
N MET A 228 -17.94 -11.39 7.34
CA MET A 228 -18.78 -10.23 7.64
C MET A 228 -20.10 -10.30 6.86
N LEU A 229 -20.02 -10.55 5.55
CA LEU A 229 -21.18 -10.57 4.64
C LEU A 229 -22.21 -11.66 5.00
N ASN A 230 -21.78 -12.80 5.56
CA ASN A 230 -22.69 -13.85 6.03
C ASN A 230 -23.68 -13.36 7.11
N ASN A 231 -23.40 -12.22 7.75
CA ASN A 231 -24.22 -11.63 8.79
C ASN A 231 -24.85 -10.28 8.36
N MET A 232 -24.88 -9.99 7.05
CA MET A 232 -25.43 -8.74 6.51
C MET A 232 -26.52 -8.99 5.48
N SER A 233 -27.57 -8.17 5.51
CA SER A 233 -28.55 -8.02 4.43
C SER A 233 -28.00 -7.20 3.27
N ASP A 234 -28.67 -7.27 2.11
CA ASP A 234 -28.30 -6.46 0.94
C ASP A 234 -28.46 -4.96 1.22
N GLU A 235 -29.48 -4.57 1.99
CA GLU A 235 -29.69 -3.18 2.41
C GLU A 235 -28.56 -2.68 3.31
N GLU A 236 -28.13 -3.47 4.28
CA GLU A 236 -26.98 -3.12 5.15
C GLU A 236 -25.68 -2.98 4.36
N GLN A 237 -25.49 -3.80 3.32
CA GLN A 237 -24.32 -3.68 2.44
C GLN A 237 -24.33 -2.38 1.62
N ILE A 238 -25.50 -1.93 1.16
CA ILE A 238 -25.65 -0.67 0.43
C ILE A 238 -25.40 0.53 1.37
N ASP A 239 -25.95 0.50 2.59
CA ASP A 239 -25.76 1.55 3.58
C ASP A 239 -24.28 1.65 4.03
N LEU A 240 -23.62 0.50 4.15
CA LEU A 240 -22.19 0.44 4.43
C LEU A 240 -21.36 1.03 3.28
N ALA A 241 -21.72 0.74 2.03
CA ALA A 241 -21.06 1.32 0.86
C ALA A 241 -21.12 2.85 0.86
N GLN A 242 -22.28 3.42 1.19
CA GLN A 242 -22.45 4.87 1.29
C GLN A 242 -21.59 5.47 2.41
N SER A 243 -21.54 4.81 3.57
CA SER A 243 -20.72 5.23 4.70
C SER A 243 -19.23 5.17 4.37
N PHE A 244 -18.78 4.11 3.70
CA PHE A 244 -17.42 3.95 3.23
C PHE A 244 -17.02 5.06 2.24
N LEU A 245 -17.85 5.33 1.24
CA LEU A 245 -17.61 6.42 0.28
C LEU A 245 -17.59 7.80 0.95
N ALA A 246 -18.44 8.02 1.96
CA ALA A 246 -18.44 9.26 2.73
C ALA A 246 -17.15 9.43 3.54
N ALA A 247 -16.66 8.38 4.20
CA ALA A 247 -15.40 8.38 4.92
C ALA A 247 -14.21 8.69 3.98
N LYS A 248 -14.17 8.03 2.80
CA LYS A 248 -13.19 8.35 1.75
C LYS A 248 -13.22 9.82 1.35
N ALA A 249 -14.40 10.42 1.19
CA ALA A 249 -14.52 11.81 0.75
C ALA A 249 -13.95 12.82 1.77
N THR A 250 -13.86 12.44 3.05
CA THR A 250 -13.33 13.30 4.12
C THR A 250 -11.93 12.90 4.60
N ALA A 251 -11.39 11.79 4.12
CA ALA A 251 -10.09 11.29 4.52
C ALA A 251 -8.95 12.25 4.09
N PRO A 252 -7.87 12.35 4.89
CA PRO A 252 -6.66 13.06 4.46
C PRO A 252 -6.08 12.46 3.18
N LEU A 253 -5.51 13.29 2.32
CA LEU A 253 -4.91 12.83 1.06
C LEU A 253 -3.47 12.30 1.24
N GLU A 254 -2.81 12.67 2.33
CA GLU A 254 -1.44 12.25 2.61
C GLU A 254 -1.43 11.02 3.53
N PRO A 255 -0.52 10.05 3.31
CA PRO A 255 -0.33 8.94 4.22
C PRO A 255 -0.07 9.41 5.67
N GLN A 256 -0.71 8.78 6.64
CA GLN A 256 -0.61 8.99 8.09
C GLN A 256 -0.48 7.65 8.83
N PRO A 257 0.69 7.00 8.77
CA PRO A 257 0.88 5.67 9.37
C PRO A 257 0.63 5.66 10.89
N GLU A 258 0.95 6.73 11.60
CA GLU A 258 0.67 6.84 13.04
C GLU A 258 -0.83 6.94 13.34
N ALA A 259 -1.62 7.52 12.43
CA ALA A 259 -3.08 7.59 12.58
C ALA A 259 -3.70 6.21 12.36
N ALA A 260 -3.22 5.44 11.37
CA ALA A 260 -3.64 4.06 11.16
C ALA A 260 -3.35 3.19 12.39
N GLU A 261 -2.13 3.24 12.94
CA GLU A 261 -1.76 2.53 14.17
C GLU A 261 -2.62 2.94 15.38
N ALA A 262 -2.97 4.22 15.51
CA ALA A 262 -3.81 4.71 16.60
C ALA A 262 -5.29 4.25 16.50
N MET A 263 -5.72 3.79 15.33
CA MET A 263 -7.04 3.21 15.08
C MET A 263 -7.08 1.69 15.30
N ALA A 264 -6.02 1.10 15.87
CA ALA A 264 -5.95 -0.31 16.28
C ALA A 264 -6.67 -0.60 17.62
#